data_AF-A0A242MIQ7-F1
#
_entry.id   AF-A0A242MIQ7-F1
#
_cell.length_a   1.000
_cell.length_b   1.000
_cell.length_c   1.000
_cell.angle_alpha   90.00
_cell.angle_beta   90.00
_cell.angle_gamma   90.00
#
_symmetry.space_group_name_H-M   'P 1'
#
loop_
_entity.id
_entity.type
_entity.pdbx_description
1 polymer ?
#
loop_
_entity_poly.entity_id
_entity_poly.type
_entity_poly.pdbx_seq_one_letter_code
_entity_poly.pdbx_strand_id
1 'polypeptide(L)'
;MNQFDRLSVLSKLLLSFAFLIMFGACLGGTGIVALAKMHGIASEIGAQHLDGIYYLGEATRNKLNTDLAAANLSFADNAGREKLKAGIRESLANMHRALDQARATITTHDGQALYEQIAARAADWESIVEMEVGARPMPAGMDHAELVRQAIDASERLRDSMMNLGDQKRALAVNAQRRSADEFESMRWIMIALVFGSIATGGVLAVVIARRLAAQLGGEPGYAVEVANRIAAGDLAGTVSIRPGDNDSMLHSLANMSGKLADIVGGIRTSSESILLASREIAQGNTDLSQRTEEQAASLQETASSMEELTSTVRQNAENAQQASGLARTASEVSAKGGELVDGVVETMRDLAAGSKRMMDIIAVIEGIAFQTNILALNAAVEAARAGEEGRGFAVVAGEVRSLAQRSALSAKEIKELIDSSTARVNSGAQIAERAGETMAEVMHSVQRVTSMMSEISAASNEQSTGIEQVNLAVAQMDRVTQQNAALVEQAAAAASAMADQAAHLKSTVAVFTLDESRVS
;
A
#
# COMPACT_ATOMS: atom_id res chain seq x y z
N MET A 1 17.31 -19.49 -35.56
CA MET A 1 16.40 -18.38 -35.17
C MET A 1 16.33 -17.41 -36.32
N ASN A 2 15.22 -17.39 -37.05
CA ASN A 2 15.09 -16.59 -38.27
C ASN A 2 15.10 -15.10 -37.91
N GLN A 3 15.86 -14.28 -38.64
CA GLN A 3 15.88 -12.81 -38.45
C GLN A 3 14.48 -12.20 -38.56
N PHE A 4 13.57 -12.88 -39.26
CA PHE A 4 12.16 -12.53 -39.37
C PHE A 4 11.40 -12.60 -38.04
N ASP A 5 11.79 -13.47 -37.11
CA ASP A 5 11.08 -13.65 -35.84
C ASP A 5 11.27 -12.43 -34.91
N ARG A 6 12.42 -11.75 -35.00
CA ARG A 6 12.74 -10.54 -34.21
C ARG A 6 12.10 -9.25 -34.73
N LEU A 7 11.53 -9.26 -35.93
CA LEU A 7 10.88 -8.09 -36.50
C LEU A 7 9.57 -7.78 -35.76
N SER A 8 9.32 -6.49 -35.52
CA SER A 8 8.04 -6.01 -34.98
C SER A 8 6.90 -6.39 -35.93
N VAL A 9 5.67 -6.46 -35.40
CA VAL A 9 4.46 -6.71 -36.19
C VAL A 9 4.33 -5.71 -37.34
N LEU A 10 4.61 -4.43 -37.06
CA LEU A 10 4.59 -3.36 -38.04
C LEU A 10 5.61 -3.60 -39.16
N SER A 11 6.84 -3.99 -38.82
CA SER A 11 7.89 -4.29 -39.81
C SER A 11 7.51 -5.47 -40.71
N LYS A 12 6.87 -6.50 -40.16
CA LYS A 12 6.39 -7.67 -40.92
C LYS A 12 5.29 -7.28 -41.90
N LEU A 13 4.33 -6.45 -41.47
CA LEU A 13 3.26 -5.93 -42.34
C LEU A 13 3.83 -5.04 -43.45
N LEU A 14 4.70 -4.08 -43.11
CA LEU A 14 5.31 -3.18 -44.09
C LEU A 14 6.11 -3.95 -45.15
N LEU A 15 6.88 -4.97 -44.76
CA LEU A 15 7.63 -5.80 -45.71
C LEU A 15 6.69 -6.56 -46.65
N SER A 16 5.58 -7.10 -46.14
CA SER A 16 4.59 -7.83 -46.95
C SER A 16 3.88 -6.91 -47.95
N PHE A 17 3.52 -5.69 -47.54
CA PHE A 17 2.91 -4.69 -48.42
C PHE A 17 3.92 -4.19 -49.46
N ALA A 18 5.17 -3.94 -49.08
CA ALA A 18 6.22 -3.53 -50.02
C ALA A 18 6.41 -4.58 -51.13
N PHE A 19 6.34 -5.87 -50.79
CA PHE A 19 6.44 -6.95 -51.76
C PHE A 19 5.23 -6.97 -52.73
N LEU A 20 4.00 -6.80 -52.23
CA LEU A 20 2.81 -6.71 -53.08
C LEU A 20 2.82 -5.48 -53.99
N ILE A 21 3.25 -4.32 -53.48
CA ILE A 21 3.40 -3.10 -54.27
C ILE A 21 4.42 -3.28 -55.38
N MET A 22 5.55 -3.95 -55.10
CA MET A 22 6.55 -4.29 -56.12
C MET A 22 5.94 -5.14 -57.25
N PHE A 23 5.16 -6.18 -56.92
CA PHE A 23 4.47 -6.99 -57.92
C PHE A 23 3.48 -6.16 -58.74
N GLY A 24 2.71 -5.28 -58.09
CA GLY A 24 1.80 -4.36 -58.78
C GLY A 24 2.51 -3.41 -59.73
N ALA A 25 3.66 -2.85 -59.32
CA ALA A 25 4.48 -1.99 -60.17
C ALA A 25 5.06 -2.75 -61.38
N CYS A 26 5.54 -3.99 -61.18
CA CYS A 26 6.00 -4.85 -62.27
C CYS A 26 4.87 -5.22 -63.24
N LEU A 27 3.67 -5.55 -62.74
CA LEU A 27 2.50 -5.86 -63.56
C LEU A 27 2.05 -4.63 -64.37
N GLY A 28 1.97 -3.46 -63.74
CA GLY A 28 1.62 -2.21 -64.40
C GLY A 28 2.65 -1.81 -65.46
N GLY A 29 3.95 -1.90 -65.13
CA GLY A 29 5.03 -1.59 -66.06
C GLY A 29 5.06 -2.51 -67.28
N THR A 30 4.90 -3.83 -67.07
CA THR A 30 4.81 -4.80 -68.16
C THR A 30 3.57 -4.55 -69.03
N GLY A 31 2.41 -4.31 -68.43
CA GLY A 31 1.18 -3.96 -69.17
C GLY A 31 1.33 -2.72 -70.07
N ILE A 32 1.98 -1.66 -69.57
CA ILE A 32 2.24 -0.44 -70.36
C ILE A 32 3.15 -0.74 -71.56
N VAL A 33 4.23 -1.51 -71.36
CA VAL A 33 5.15 -1.90 -72.44
C VAL A 33 4.44 -2.74 -73.52
N ALA A 34 3.55 -3.65 -73.10
CA ALA A 34 2.73 -4.46 -73.99
C ALA A 34 1.86 -3.60 -74.91
N LEU A 35 1.13 -2.65 -74.31
CA LEU A 35 0.23 -1.75 -75.02
C LEU A 35 1.00 -0.81 -75.97
N ALA A 36 2.16 -0.30 -75.55
CA ALA A 36 3.00 0.55 -76.38
C ALA A 36 3.53 -0.18 -77.63
N LYS A 37 4.01 -1.42 -77.48
CA LYS A 37 4.42 -2.27 -78.60
C LYS A 37 3.26 -2.57 -79.55
N MET A 38 2.10 -2.93 -79.01
CA MET A 38 0.92 -3.28 -79.80
C MET A 38 0.41 -2.07 -80.60
N HIS A 39 0.43 -0.88 -80.01
CA HIS A 39 0.12 0.36 -80.72
C HIS A 39 1.09 0.64 -81.89
N GLY A 40 2.40 0.41 -81.67
CA GLY A 40 3.41 0.54 -82.72
C GLY A 40 3.15 -0.37 -83.92
N ILE A 41 2.88 -1.66 -83.67
CA ILE A 41 2.60 -2.63 -84.74
C ILE A 41 1.26 -2.32 -85.44
N ALA A 42 0.23 -1.90 -84.69
CA ALA A 42 -1.04 -1.50 -85.28
C ALA A 42 -0.90 -0.26 -86.19
N SER A 43 -0.09 0.71 -85.78
CA SER A 43 0.24 1.88 -86.59
C SER A 43 1.04 1.52 -87.85
N GLU A 44 2.00 0.59 -87.75
CA GLU A 44 2.75 0.06 -88.90
C GLU A 44 1.82 -0.59 -89.93
N ILE A 45 0.91 -1.47 -89.49
CA ILE A 45 -0.06 -2.14 -90.37
C ILE A 45 -0.97 -1.13 -91.06
N GLY A 46 -1.50 -0.14 -90.33
CA GLY A 46 -2.39 0.88 -90.89
C GLY A 46 -1.67 1.80 -91.87
N ALA A 47 -0.72 2.58 -91.37
CA ALA A 47 -0.12 3.70 -92.10
C ALA A 47 0.92 3.27 -93.15
N GLN A 48 1.63 2.16 -92.95
CA GLN A 48 2.70 1.75 -93.89
C GLN A 48 2.22 0.69 -94.89
N HIS A 49 1.36 -0.21 -94.47
CA HIS A 49 0.94 -1.33 -95.31
C HIS A 49 -0.43 -1.14 -95.95
N LEU A 50 -1.49 -0.90 -95.16
CA LEU A 50 -2.85 -0.77 -95.70
C LEU A 50 -3.01 0.49 -96.57
N ASP A 51 -2.55 1.64 -96.09
CA ASP A 51 -2.57 2.88 -96.88
C ASP A 51 -1.74 2.73 -98.17
N GLY A 52 -0.58 2.07 -98.09
CA GLY A 52 0.26 1.81 -99.25
C GLY A 52 -0.39 0.91 -100.30
N ILE A 53 -1.10 -0.13 -99.86
CA ILE A 53 -1.88 -1.00 -100.76
C ILE A 53 -3.06 -0.22 -101.36
N TYR A 54 -3.75 0.60 -100.56
CA TYR A 54 -4.85 1.44 -101.02
C TYR A 54 -4.40 2.39 -102.14
N TYR A 55 -3.34 3.16 -101.92
CA TYR A 55 -2.83 4.11 -102.91
C TYR A 55 -2.27 3.42 -104.16
N LEU A 56 -1.61 2.26 -104.01
CA LEU A 56 -1.16 1.48 -105.16
C LEU A 56 -2.33 0.91 -105.98
N GLY A 57 -3.42 0.53 -105.31
CA GLY A 57 -4.68 0.15 -105.94
C GLY A 57 -5.33 1.32 -106.70
N GLU A 58 -5.30 2.52 -106.12
CA GLU A 58 -5.79 3.75 -106.77
C GLU A 58 -4.95 4.12 -108.00
N ALA A 59 -3.62 3.98 -107.92
CA ALA A 59 -2.72 4.16 -109.07
C ALA A 59 -3.03 3.15 -110.19
N THR A 60 -3.18 1.87 -109.84
CA THR A 60 -3.53 0.81 -110.79
C THR A 60 -4.88 1.07 -111.47
N ARG A 61 -5.88 1.54 -110.71
CA ARG A 61 -7.20 1.89 -111.24
C ARG A 61 -7.13 3.03 -112.25
N ASN A 62 -6.41 4.10 -111.93
CA ASN A 62 -6.27 5.24 -112.83
C ASN A 62 -5.47 4.87 -114.09
N LYS A 63 -4.44 4.04 -113.96
CA LYS A 63 -3.70 3.45 -115.08
C LYS A 63 -4.62 2.66 -116.01
N LEU A 64 -5.46 1.78 -115.47
CA LEU A 64 -6.43 1.01 -116.26
C LEU A 64 -7.46 1.90 -116.95
N ASN A 65 -7.92 2.97 -116.29
CA ASN A 65 -8.80 3.95 -116.91
C ASN A 65 -8.11 4.64 -118.10
N THR A 66 -6.83 4.97 -117.98
CA THR A 66 -6.02 5.53 -119.07
C THR A 66 -5.86 4.54 -120.22
N ASP A 67 -5.49 3.28 -119.95
CA ASP A 67 -5.39 2.24 -120.99
C ASP A 67 -6.73 2.09 -121.75
N LEU A 68 -7.84 2.02 -121.01
CA LEU A 68 -9.18 1.88 -121.59
C LEU A 68 -9.58 3.11 -122.41
N ALA A 69 -9.28 4.30 -121.92
CA ALA A 69 -9.58 5.53 -122.64
C ALA A 69 -8.73 5.67 -123.91
N ALA A 70 -7.45 5.30 -123.85
CA ALA A 70 -6.53 5.32 -124.98
C ALA A 70 -6.95 4.32 -126.06
N ALA A 71 -7.30 3.09 -125.68
CA ALA A 71 -7.80 2.07 -126.60
C ALA A 71 -9.08 2.49 -127.34
N ASN A 72 -9.90 3.35 -126.73
CA ASN A 72 -11.15 3.85 -127.32
C ASN A 72 -10.98 5.09 -128.22
N LEU A 73 -9.78 5.69 -128.30
CA LEU A 73 -9.54 6.91 -129.08
C LEU A 73 -9.81 6.75 -130.58
N SER A 74 -9.52 5.57 -131.14
CA SER A 74 -9.71 5.27 -132.57
C SER A 74 -11.18 5.08 -132.95
N PHE A 75 -12.06 4.80 -131.97
CA PHE A 75 -13.49 4.55 -132.17
C PHE A 75 -14.38 5.77 -131.90
N ALA A 76 -13.83 6.84 -131.31
CA ALA A 76 -14.60 8.01 -130.89
C ALA A 76 -14.70 9.10 -131.97
N ASP A 77 -15.80 9.85 -131.96
CA ASP A 77 -15.97 11.08 -132.76
C ASP A 77 -15.12 12.24 -132.20
N ASN A 78 -15.10 13.40 -132.87
CA ASN A 78 -14.26 14.54 -132.43
C ASN A 78 -14.53 14.97 -130.97
N ALA A 79 -15.80 15.04 -130.57
CA ALA A 79 -16.18 15.42 -129.21
C ALA A 79 -15.80 14.33 -128.19
N GLY A 80 -16.01 13.06 -128.53
CA GLY A 80 -15.60 11.91 -127.73
C GLY A 80 -14.09 11.81 -127.56
N ARG A 81 -13.31 12.09 -128.62
CA ARG A 81 -11.83 12.09 -128.56
C ARG A 81 -11.31 13.15 -127.59
N GLU A 82 -11.82 14.37 -127.62
CA GLU A 82 -11.41 15.41 -126.65
C GLU A 82 -11.80 15.05 -125.21
N LYS A 83 -12.98 14.45 -125.00
CA LYS A 83 -13.40 13.97 -123.68
C LYS A 83 -12.50 12.84 -123.15
N LEU A 84 -12.13 11.88 -124.01
CA LEU A 84 -11.20 10.80 -123.65
C LEU A 84 -9.81 11.35 -123.34
N LYS A 85 -9.29 12.28 -124.14
CA LYS A 85 -8.00 12.96 -123.87
C LYS A 85 -8.00 13.72 -122.54
N ALA A 86 -9.10 14.39 -122.20
CA ALA A 86 -9.24 15.06 -120.91
C ALA A 86 -9.26 14.05 -119.74
N GLY A 87 -10.01 12.95 -119.88
CA GLY A 87 -10.04 11.87 -118.89
C GLY A 87 -8.71 11.14 -118.72
N ILE A 88 -7.92 10.99 -119.79
CA ILE A 88 -6.54 10.47 -119.75
C ILE A 88 -5.65 11.39 -118.92
N ARG A 89 -5.69 12.71 -119.17
CA ARG A 89 -4.92 13.69 -118.39
C ARG A 89 -5.27 13.67 -116.90
N GLU A 90 -6.56 13.59 -116.58
CA GLU A 90 -7.03 13.49 -115.19
C GLU A 90 -6.59 12.18 -114.53
N SER A 91 -6.75 11.05 -115.22
CA SER A 91 -6.34 9.74 -114.71
C SER A 91 -4.82 9.65 -114.53
N LEU A 92 -4.01 10.21 -115.44
CA LEU A 92 -2.56 10.32 -115.26
C LEU A 92 -2.18 11.14 -114.03
N ALA A 93 -2.80 12.32 -113.85
CA ALA A 93 -2.55 13.15 -112.67
C ALA A 93 -2.95 12.45 -111.36
N ASN A 94 -4.05 11.68 -111.37
CA ASN A 94 -4.48 10.89 -110.22
C ASN A 94 -3.55 9.71 -109.95
N MET A 95 -3.08 9.03 -111.01
CA MET A 95 -2.11 7.95 -110.91
C MET A 95 -0.80 8.43 -110.27
N HIS A 96 -0.26 9.56 -110.72
CA HIS A 96 0.96 10.15 -110.14
C HIS A 96 0.77 10.50 -108.67
N ARG A 97 -0.33 11.16 -108.30
CA ARG A 97 -0.64 11.45 -106.89
C ARG A 97 -0.72 10.19 -106.03
N ALA A 98 -1.39 9.16 -106.53
CA ALA A 98 -1.52 7.89 -105.84
C ALA A 98 -0.16 7.16 -105.73
N LEU A 99 0.71 7.24 -106.74
CA LEU A 99 2.07 6.70 -106.67
C LEU A 99 2.93 7.45 -105.65
N ASP A 100 2.86 8.78 -105.59
CA ASP A 100 3.59 9.57 -104.59
C ASP A 100 3.13 9.26 -103.16
N GLN A 101 1.82 9.10 -102.96
CA GLN A 101 1.26 8.66 -101.68
C GLN A 101 1.67 7.23 -101.35
N ALA A 102 1.66 6.32 -102.33
CA ALA A 102 2.16 4.96 -102.13
C ALA A 102 3.66 4.97 -101.75
N ARG A 103 4.49 5.82 -102.37
CA ARG A 103 5.92 5.99 -102.05
C ARG A 103 6.13 6.38 -100.59
N ALA A 104 5.33 7.31 -100.07
CA ALA A 104 5.43 7.77 -98.69
C ALA A 104 5.22 6.65 -97.65
N THR A 105 4.56 5.56 -98.05
CA THR A 105 4.32 4.39 -97.19
C THR A 105 5.42 3.31 -97.31
N ILE A 106 6.45 3.53 -98.12
CA ILE A 106 7.52 2.55 -98.36
C ILE A 106 8.68 2.81 -97.39
N THR A 107 8.93 1.85 -96.51
CA THR A 107 9.98 1.92 -95.49
C THR A 107 11.11 0.91 -95.71
N THR A 108 10.93 -0.05 -96.63
CA THR A 108 11.90 -1.11 -96.90
C THR A 108 12.76 -0.78 -98.11
N HIS A 109 14.03 -1.22 -98.07
CA HIS A 109 14.95 -1.08 -99.19
C HIS A 109 14.41 -1.77 -100.46
N ASP A 110 13.90 -2.99 -100.33
CA ASP A 110 13.34 -3.74 -101.46
C ASP A 110 12.07 -3.09 -102.03
N GLY A 111 11.23 -2.51 -101.18
CA GLY A 111 10.03 -1.79 -101.62
C GLY A 111 10.38 -0.52 -102.39
N GLN A 112 11.45 0.17 -101.98
CA GLN A 112 11.96 1.36 -102.68
C GLN A 112 12.48 0.99 -104.07
N ALA A 113 13.21 -0.12 -104.19
CA ALA A 113 13.68 -0.63 -105.48
C ALA A 113 12.53 -1.06 -106.41
N LEU A 114 11.46 -1.65 -105.88
CA LEU A 114 10.25 -1.97 -106.64
C LEU A 114 9.51 -0.71 -107.09
N TYR A 115 9.43 0.31 -106.24
CA TYR A 115 8.84 1.61 -106.61
C TYR A 115 9.62 2.29 -107.73
N GLU A 116 10.94 2.28 -107.68
CA GLU A 116 11.78 2.86 -108.75
C GLU A 116 11.56 2.14 -110.09
N GLN A 117 11.35 0.82 -110.07
CA GLN A 117 10.94 0.07 -111.27
C GLN A 117 9.56 0.48 -111.77
N ILE A 118 8.59 0.71 -110.88
CA ILE A 118 7.26 1.23 -111.24
C ILE A 118 7.40 2.62 -111.85
N ALA A 119 8.17 3.53 -111.25
CA ALA A 119 8.36 4.88 -111.74
C ALA A 119 9.00 4.91 -113.13
N ALA A 120 10.04 4.10 -113.37
CA ALA A 120 10.66 3.97 -114.68
C ALA A 120 9.68 3.43 -115.73
N ARG A 121 8.97 2.32 -115.41
CA ARG A 121 7.99 1.72 -116.32
C ARG A 121 6.76 2.60 -116.54
N ALA A 122 6.39 3.41 -115.55
CA ALA A 122 5.30 4.39 -115.65
C ALA A 122 5.67 5.51 -116.62
N ALA A 123 6.90 6.02 -116.55
CA ALA A 123 7.40 7.01 -117.50
C ALA A 123 7.46 6.45 -118.94
N ASP A 124 7.93 5.21 -119.10
CA ASP A 124 7.96 4.54 -120.41
C ASP A 124 6.54 4.35 -120.99
N TRP A 125 5.60 3.88 -120.15
CA TRP A 125 4.20 3.71 -120.54
C TRP A 125 3.50 5.05 -120.84
N GLU A 126 3.69 6.07 -120.00
CA GLU A 126 3.11 7.40 -120.19
C GLU A 126 3.62 8.04 -121.48
N SER A 127 4.91 7.87 -121.80
CA SER A 127 5.47 8.33 -123.08
C SER A 127 4.75 7.71 -124.29
N ILE A 128 4.25 6.48 -124.19
CA ILE A 128 3.49 5.82 -125.26
C ILE A 128 2.06 6.36 -125.30
N VAL A 129 1.42 6.52 -124.14
CA VAL A 129 0.08 7.15 -124.03
C VAL A 129 0.08 8.56 -124.63
N GLU A 130 1.13 9.36 -124.40
CA GLU A 130 1.31 10.68 -125.00
C GLU A 130 1.34 10.64 -126.54
N MET A 131 1.90 9.59 -127.14
CA MET A 131 1.88 9.38 -128.59
C MET A 131 0.46 9.00 -129.06
N GLU A 132 -0.27 8.18 -128.30
CA GLU A 132 -1.65 7.80 -128.62
C GLU A 132 -2.63 8.98 -128.59
N VAL A 133 -2.45 9.93 -127.66
CA VAL A 133 -3.27 11.15 -127.59
C VAL A 133 -2.80 12.27 -128.54
N GLY A 134 -1.67 12.07 -129.21
CA GLY A 134 -1.06 13.05 -130.12
C GLY A 134 -0.39 14.23 -129.42
N ALA A 135 -0.03 14.09 -128.14
CA ALA A 135 0.76 15.06 -127.39
C ALA A 135 2.26 14.97 -127.74
N ARG A 136 2.72 13.79 -128.22
CA ARG A 136 4.08 13.54 -128.68
C ARG A 136 4.08 13.00 -130.12
N PRO A 137 4.96 13.47 -131.02
CA PRO A 137 5.02 12.97 -132.39
C PRO A 137 5.52 11.51 -132.43
N MET A 138 4.94 10.69 -133.31
CA MET A 138 5.41 9.32 -133.53
C MET A 138 6.80 9.30 -134.17
N PRO A 139 7.70 8.38 -133.75
CA PRO A 139 8.98 8.16 -134.41
C PRO A 139 8.79 7.82 -135.90
N ALA A 140 9.67 8.35 -136.76
CA ALA A 140 9.62 8.08 -138.19
C ALA A 140 9.77 6.57 -138.46
N GLY A 141 8.76 5.95 -139.10
CA GLY A 141 8.71 4.52 -139.42
C GLY A 141 7.86 3.66 -138.47
N MET A 142 7.27 4.25 -137.42
CA MET A 142 6.32 3.55 -136.55
C MET A 142 4.90 3.63 -137.11
N ASP A 143 4.24 2.48 -137.28
CA ASP A 143 2.81 2.42 -137.60
C ASP A 143 1.95 2.28 -136.34
N HIS A 144 0.62 2.39 -136.52
CA HIS A 144 -0.32 2.34 -135.39
C HIS A 144 -0.40 0.95 -134.75
N ALA A 145 -0.19 -0.13 -135.50
CA ALA A 145 -0.24 -1.49 -134.96
C ALA A 145 0.95 -1.78 -134.05
N GLU A 146 2.13 -1.27 -134.42
CA GLU A 146 3.34 -1.35 -133.61
C GLU A 146 3.23 -0.49 -132.34
N LEU A 147 2.61 0.70 -132.42
CA LEU A 147 2.33 1.54 -131.26
C LEU A 147 1.42 0.83 -130.25
N VAL A 148 0.32 0.21 -130.71
CA VAL A 148 -0.60 -0.55 -129.85
C VAL A 148 0.11 -1.75 -129.20
N ARG A 149 0.97 -2.46 -129.95
CA ARG A 149 1.76 -3.58 -129.40
C ARG A 149 2.70 -3.12 -128.29
N GLN A 150 3.39 -2.01 -128.48
CA GLN A 150 4.27 -1.43 -127.45
C GLN A 150 3.47 -0.88 -126.26
N ALA A 151 2.29 -0.30 -126.49
CA ALA A 151 1.39 0.17 -125.45
C ALA A 151 0.94 -0.99 -124.55
N ILE A 152 0.51 -2.12 -125.12
CA ILE A 152 0.14 -3.33 -124.37
C ILE A 152 1.33 -3.84 -123.55
N ASP A 153 2.51 -4.02 -124.16
CA ASP A 153 3.69 -4.55 -123.47
C ASP A 153 4.19 -3.62 -122.34
N ALA A 154 4.21 -2.30 -122.55
CA ALA A 154 4.54 -1.34 -121.50
C ALA A 154 3.49 -1.33 -120.38
N SER A 155 2.21 -1.42 -120.75
CA SER A 155 1.07 -1.47 -119.85
C SER A 155 1.08 -2.74 -118.97
N GLU A 156 1.42 -3.90 -119.52
CA GLU A 156 1.58 -5.16 -118.79
C GLU A 156 2.79 -5.12 -117.86
N ARG A 157 3.95 -4.64 -118.33
CA ARG A 157 5.15 -4.51 -117.47
C ARG A 157 4.92 -3.57 -116.29
N LEU A 158 4.19 -2.48 -116.49
CA LEU A 158 3.82 -1.57 -115.41
C LEU A 158 2.85 -2.24 -114.43
N ARG A 159 1.80 -2.90 -114.93
CA ARG A 159 0.85 -3.67 -114.12
C ARG A 159 1.58 -4.68 -113.24
N ASP A 160 2.47 -5.48 -113.82
CA ASP A 160 3.17 -6.55 -113.09
C ASP A 160 4.09 -5.97 -112.00
N SER A 161 4.68 -4.80 -112.23
CA SER A 161 5.49 -4.12 -111.20
C SER A 161 4.64 -3.56 -110.06
N MET A 162 3.50 -2.97 -110.38
CA MET A 162 2.52 -2.53 -109.38
C MET A 162 1.97 -3.72 -108.59
N MET A 163 1.70 -4.86 -109.23
CA MET A 163 1.27 -6.09 -108.56
C MET A 163 2.35 -6.62 -107.62
N ASN A 164 3.61 -6.70 -108.05
CA ASN A 164 4.72 -7.18 -107.23
C ASN A 164 4.91 -6.34 -105.96
N LEU A 165 4.83 -5.00 -106.06
CA LEU A 165 4.89 -4.13 -104.87
C LEU A 165 3.66 -4.33 -103.96
N GLY A 166 2.48 -4.53 -104.55
CA GLY A 166 1.24 -4.82 -103.81
C GLY A 166 1.32 -6.12 -103.02
N ASP A 167 1.81 -7.20 -103.64
CA ASP A 167 2.00 -8.50 -103.00
C ASP A 167 3.06 -8.44 -101.90
N GLN A 168 4.17 -7.71 -102.12
CA GLN A 168 5.17 -7.49 -101.07
C GLN A 168 4.57 -6.75 -99.87
N LYS A 169 3.84 -5.64 -100.10
CA LYS A 169 3.17 -4.91 -99.02
C LYS A 169 2.14 -5.76 -98.28
N ARG A 170 1.40 -6.60 -99.00
CA ARG A 170 0.45 -7.56 -98.40
C ARG A 170 1.17 -8.59 -97.53
N ALA A 171 2.30 -9.14 -97.98
CA ALA A 171 3.09 -10.08 -97.21
C ALA A 171 3.67 -9.44 -95.93
N LEU A 172 4.15 -8.20 -96.02
CA LEU A 172 4.61 -7.43 -94.86
C LEU A 172 3.49 -7.16 -93.86
N ALA A 173 2.30 -6.76 -94.32
CA ALA A 173 1.12 -6.58 -93.46
C ALA A 173 0.75 -7.85 -92.68
N VAL A 174 0.72 -9.00 -93.36
CA VAL A 174 0.39 -10.30 -92.75
C VAL A 174 1.47 -10.71 -91.73
N ASN A 175 2.75 -10.48 -92.04
CA ASN A 175 3.84 -10.78 -91.11
C ASN A 175 3.81 -9.87 -89.86
N ALA A 176 3.54 -8.57 -90.04
CA ALA A 176 3.34 -7.63 -88.93
C ALA A 176 2.14 -8.05 -88.06
N GLN A 177 1.04 -8.50 -88.67
CA GLN A 177 -0.13 -9.01 -87.94
C GLN A 177 0.18 -10.29 -87.14
N ARG A 178 0.92 -11.24 -87.71
CA ARG A 178 1.37 -12.45 -86.99
C ARG A 178 2.28 -12.12 -85.82
N ARG A 179 3.26 -11.23 -86.02
CA ARG A 179 4.15 -10.74 -84.96
C ARG A 179 3.37 -10.10 -83.81
N SER A 180 2.33 -9.33 -84.12
CA SER A 180 1.43 -8.75 -83.12
C SER A 180 0.75 -9.82 -82.26
N ALA A 181 0.26 -10.89 -82.88
CA ALA A 181 -0.40 -12.00 -82.17
C ALA A 181 0.57 -12.79 -81.27
N ASP A 182 1.79 -13.07 -81.74
CA ASP A 182 2.80 -13.82 -80.97
C ASP A 182 3.33 -13.01 -79.77
N GLU A 183 3.56 -11.71 -79.95
CA GLU A 183 3.95 -10.81 -78.85
C GLU A 183 2.80 -10.68 -77.82
N PHE A 184 1.55 -10.62 -78.27
CA PHE A 184 0.38 -10.59 -77.38
C PHE A 184 0.27 -11.86 -76.53
N GLU A 185 0.43 -13.04 -77.13
CA GLU A 185 0.41 -14.33 -76.43
C GLU A 185 1.53 -14.46 -75.40
N SER A 186 2.76 -14.10 -75.78
CA SER A 186 3.92 -14.14 -74.88
C SER A 186 3.73 -13.20 -73.68
N MET A 187 3.22 -12.00 -73.94
CA MET A 187 3.00 -11.00 -72.90
C MET A 187 1.83 -11.35 -71.97
N ARG A 188 0.79 -12.00 -72.52
CA ARG A 188 -0.34 -12.52 -71.73
C ARG A 188 0.12 -13.53 -70.69
N TRP A 189 1.00 -14.47 -71.06
CA TRP A 189 1.51 -15.47 -70.10
C TRP A 189 2.39 -14.86 -69.01
N ILE A 190 3.20 -13.85 -69.33
CA ILE A 190 3.98 -13.11 -68.32
C ILE A 190 3.06 -12.41 -67.32
N MET A 191 2.00 -11.75 -67.80
CA MET A 191 1.03 -11.09 -66.91
C MET A 191 0.27 -12.08 -66.02
N ILE A 192 -0.17 -13.22 -66.58
CA ILE A 192 -0.82 -14.28 -65.80
C ILE A 192 0.11 -14.81 -64.70
N ALA A 193 1.38 -15.08 -65.03
CA ALA A 193 2.36 -15.57 -64.06
C ALA A 193 2.60 -14.56 -62.92
N LEU A 194 2.70 -13.26 -63.22
CA LEU A 194 2.85 -12.20 -62.21
C LEU A 194 1.63 -12.09 -61.29
N VAL A 195 0.41 -12.19 -61.85
CA VAL A 195 -0.83 -12.16 -61.04
C VAL A 195 -0.88 -13.34 -60.08
N PHE A 196 -0.71 -14.58 -60.57
CA PHE A 196 -0.74 -15.76 -59.71
C PHE A 196 0.39 -15.78 -58.68
N GLY A 197 1.60 -15.33 -59.06
CA GLY A 197 2.74 -15.20 -58.15
C GLY A 197 2.47 -14.22 -57.00
N SER A 198 1.81 -13.08 -57.29
CA SER A 198 1.44 -12.09 -56.28
C SER A 198 0.39 -12.63 -55.30
N ILE A 199 -0.64 -13.34 -55.79
CA ILE A 199 -1.70 -13.91 -54.97
C ILE A 199 -1.14 -15.02 -54.06
N ALA A 200 -0.33 -15.92 -54.60
CA ALA A 200 0.26 -17.01 -53.83
C ALA A 200 1.16 -16.47 -52.72
N THR A 201 2.04 -15.51 -53.03
CA THR A 201 2.95 -14.93 -52.04
C THR A 201 2.20 -14.12 -50.99
N GLY A 202 1.21 -13.32 -51.40
CA GLY A 202 0.34 -12.57 -50.50
C GLY A 202 -0.44 -13.48 -49.55
N GLY A 203 -1.00 -14.58 -50.06
CA GLY A 203 -1.71 -15.57 -49.24
C GLY A 203 -0.83 -16.26 -48.22
N VAL A 204 0.37 -16.70 -48.61
CA VAL A 204 1.34 -17.32 -47.69
C VAL A 204 1.76 -16.34 -46.60
N LEU A 205 2.11 -15.10 -46.96
CA LEU A 205 2.50 -14.07 -45.98
C LEU A 205 1.34 -13.74 -45.03
N ALA A 206 0.12 -13.62 -45.54
CA ALA A 206 -1.06 -13.36 -44.72
C ALA A 206 -1.29 -14.48 -43.68
N VAL A 207 -1.21 -15.75 -44.09
CA VAL A 207 -1.39 -16.90 -43.18
C VAL A 207 -0.26 -16.97 -42.14
N VAL A 208 0.99 -16.74 -42.54
CA VAL A 208 2.14 -16.75 -41.62
C VAL A 208 2.03 -15.64 -40.58
N ILE A 209 1.72 -14.41 -41.00
CA ILE A 209 1.56 -13.27 -40.10
C ILE A 209 0.37 -13.51 -39.15
N ALA A 210 -0.78 -13.94 -39.67
CA ALA A 210 -1.98 -14.20 -38.87
C ALA A 210 -1.74 -15.30 -37.81
N ARG A 211 -1.16 -16.44 -38.20
CA ARG A 211 -0.85 -17.54 -37.26
C ARG A 211 0.15 -17.13 -36.18
N ARG A 212 1.18 -16.36 -36.55
CA ARG A 212 2.20 -15.89 -35.60
C ARG A 212 1.66 -14.85 -34.63
N LEU A 213 0.82 -13.92 -35.11
CA LEU A 213 0.13 -12.96 -34.24
C LEU A 213 -0.82 -13.64 -33.27
N ALA A 214 -1.62 -14.59 -33.77
CA ALA A 214 -2.50 -15.39 -32.93
C ALA A 214 -1.73 -16.21 -31.90
N ALA A 215 -0.52 -16.69 -32.22
CA ALA A 215 0.34 -17.39 -31.27
C ALA A 215 0.91 -16.43 -30.20
N GLN A 216 1.46 -15.27 -30.58
CA GLN A 216 2.02 -14.28 -29.63
C GLN A 216 0.97 -13.69 -28.68
N LEU A 217 -0.25 -13.48 -29.18
CA LEU A 217 -1.37 -13.04 -28.35
C LEU A 217 -1.92 -14.16 -27.47
N GLY A 218 -1.66 -15.43 -27.79
CA GLY A 218 -2.21 -16.59 -27.06
C GLY A 218 -3.68 -16.90 -27.38
N GLY A 219 -4.35 -16.02 -28.13
CA GLY A 219 -5.79 -16.11 -28.39
C GLY A 219 -6.25 -15.11 -29.44
N GLU A 220 -7.56 -14.86 -29.48
CA GLU A 220 -8.14 -13.79 -30.29
C GLU A 220 -7.85 -12.42 -29.66
N PRO A 221 -7.48 -11.39 -30.44
CA PRO A 221 -7.20 -10.05 -29.92
C PRO A 221 -8.36 -9.46 -29.11
N GLY A 222 -9.61 -9.72 -29.52
CA GLY A 222 -10.81 -9.25 -28.81
C GLY A 222 -10.90 -9.79 -27.39
N TYR A 223 -10.60 -11.08 -27.20
CA TYR A 223 -10.60 -11.70 -25.88
C TYR A 223 -9.50 -11.14 -24.97
N ALA A 224 -8.31 -10.87 -25.51
CA ALA A 224 -7.23 -10.25 -24.72
C ALA A 224 -7.61 -8.84 -24.22
N VAL A 225 -8.29 -8.05 -25.06
CA VAL A 225 -8.81 -6.73 -24.68
C VAL A 225 -9.93 -6.85 -23.65
N GLU A 226 -10.84 -7.81 -23.80
CA GLU A 226 -11.89 -8.09 -22.82
C GLU A 226 -11.31 -8.45 -21.45
N VAL A 227 -10.34 -9.37 -21.39
CA VAL A 227 -9.64 -9.75 -20.16
C VAL A 227 -8.95 -8.55 -19.52
N ALA A 228 -8.24 -7.74 -20.31
CA ALA A 228 -7.59 -6.53 -19.79
C ALA A 228 -8.60 -5.53 -19.22
N ASN A 229 -9.73 -5.32 -19.88
CA ASN A 229 -10.80 -4.44 -19.41
C ASN A 229 -11.46 -4.96 -18.13
N ARG A 230 -11.65 -6.28 -18.01
CA ARG A 230 -12.16 -6.90 -16.78
C ARG A 230 -11.22 -6.67 -15.60
N ILE A 231 -9.91 -6.92 -15.80
CA ILE A 231 -8.89 -6.66 -14.78
C ILE A 231 -8.88 -5.17 -14.39
N ALA A 232 -8.94 -4.27 -15.36
CA ALA A 232 -8.96 -2.82 -15.11
C ALA A 232 -10.23 -2.35 -14.38
N ALA A 233 -11.36 -3.03 -14.59
CA ALA A 233 -12.61 -2.79 -13.87
C ALA A 233 -12.64 -3.43 -12.46
N GLY A 234 -11.58 -4.15 -12.08
CA GLY A 234 -11.47 -4.83 -10.78
C GLY A 234 -12.03 -6.27 -10.76
N ASP A 235 -12.52 -6.80 -11.87
CA ASP A 235 -12.98 -8.19 -11.93
C ASP A 235 -11.79 -9.16 -12.06
N LEU A 236 -11.42 -9.76 -10.94
CA LEU A 236 -10.36 -10.77 -10.81
C LEU A 236 -10.93 -12.17 -10.54
N ALA A 237 -12.25 -12.33 -10.54
CA ALA A 237 -12.91 -13.61 -10.25
C ALA A 237 -12.88 -14.57 -11.46
N GLY A 238 -12.75 -14.02 -12.66
CA GLY A 238 -12.71 -14.82 -13.88
C GLY A 238 -11.40 -15.57 -14.08
N THR A 239 -11.49 -16.86 -14.38
CA THR A 239 -10.36 -17.61 -14.96
C THR A 239 -10.10 -17.14 -16.39
N VAL A 240 -8.88 -16.69 -16.66
CA VAL A 240 -8.43 -16.35 -18.02
C VAL A 240 -8.14 -17.65 -18.77
N SER A 241 -8.91 -17.92 -19.83
CA SER A 241 -8.74 -19.12 -20.64
C SER A 241 -7.50 -18.98 -21.53
N ILE A 242 -6.48 -19.80 -21.26
CA ILE A 242 -5.24 -19.84 -22.04
C ILE A 242 -5.16 -21.14 -22.84
N ARG A 243 -4.41 -21.13 -23.95
CA ARG A 243 -4.20 -22.35 -24.72
C ARG A 243 -3.37 -23.37 -23.92
N PRO A 244 -3.61 -24.68 -24.08
CA PRO A 244 -2.80 -25.71 -23.41
C PRO A 244 -1.31 -25.57 -23.76
N GLY A 245 -0.45 -25.48 -22.75
CA GLY A 245 1.00 -25.36 -22.91
C GLY A 245 1.51 -23.94 -23.22
N ASP A 246 0.64 -22.93 -23.20
CA ASP A 246 1.00 -21.52 -23.41
C ASP A 246 1.63 -20.93 -22.14
N ASN A 247 2.88 -20.47 -22.26
CA ASN A 247 3.68 -19.95 -21.14
C ASN A 247 4.32 -18.58 -21.43
N ASP A 248 4.17 -18.06 -22.64
CA ASP A 248 4.88 -16.86 -23.10
C ASP A 248 3.98 -15.86 -23.84
N SER A 249 2.70 -16.19 -24.05
CA SER A 249 1.78 -15.25 -24.70
C SER A 249 1.40 -14.07 -23.81
N MET A 250 0.85 -13.05 -24.47
CA MET A 250 0.21 -11.93 -23.77
C MET A 250 -0.93 -12.39 -22.86
N LEU A 251 -1.74 -13.35 -23.30
CA LEU A 251 -2.88 -13.85 -22.52
C LEU A 251 -2.43 -14.63 -21.29
N HIS A 252 -1.36 -15.43 -21.39
CA HIS A 252 -0.69 -16.05 -20.24
C HIS A 252 -0.19 -14.99 -19.24
N SER A 253 0.44 -13.93 -19.76
CA SER A 253 0.93 -12.83 -18.92
C SER A 253 -0.20 -12.09 -18.20
N LEU A 254 -1.34 -11.84 -18.88
CA LEU A 254 -2.55 -11.27 -18.29
C LEU A 254 -3.18 -12.20 -17.24
N ALA A 255 -3.21 -13.51 -17.49
CA ALA A 255 -3.69 -14.51 -16.53
C ALA A 255 -2.85 -14.51 -15.25
N ASN A 256 -1.52 -14.51 -15.40
CA ASN A 256 -0.60 -14.47 -14.25
C ASN A 256 -0.72 -13.13 -13.49
N MET A 257 -0.83 -12.01 -14.21
CA MET A 257 -1.07 -10.69 -13.61
C MET A 257 -2.38 -10.66 -12.81
N SER A 258 -3.48 -11.16 -13.39
CA SER A 258 -4.77 -11.27 -12.70
C SER A 258 -4.66 -12.13 -11.44
N GLY A 259 -4.02 -13.30 -11.53
CA GLY A 259 -3.79 -14.19 -10.39
C GLY A 259 -2.98 -13.52 -9.28
N LYS A 260 -1.88 -12.82 -9.61
CA LYS A 260 -1.06 -12.10 -8.62
C LYS A 260 -1.79 -10.93 -7.99
N LEU A 261 -2.57 -10.17 -8.76
CA LEU A 261 -3.42 -9.12 -8.21
C LEU A 261 -4.49 -9.71 -7.28
N ALA A 262 -5.10 -10.83 -7.65
CA ALA A 262 -6.08 -11.53 -6.82
C ALA A 262 -5.47 -11.98 -5.48
N ASP A 263 -4.27 -12.56 -5.51
CA ASP A 263 -3.55 -12.98 -4.30
C ASP A 263 -3.21 -11.77 -3.39
N ILE A 264 -2.77 -10.64 -3.96
CA ILE A 264 -2.47 -9.40 -3.22
C ILE A 264 -3.74 -8.83 -2.59
N VAL A 265 -4.82 -8.69 -3.35
CA VAL A 265 -6.11 -8.18 -2.88
C VAL A 265 -6.69 -9.10 -1.79
N GLY A 266 -6.61 -10.42 -1.99
CA GLY A 266 -7.02 -11.41 -1.00
C GLY A 266 -6.23 -11.27 0.31
N GLY A 267 -4.90 -11.18 0.21
CA GLY A 267 -4.02 -10.96 1.36
C GLY A 267 -4.32 -9.65 2.11
N ILE A 268 -4.61 -8.55 1.39
CA ILE A 268 -5.01 -7.27 2.00
C ILE A 268 -6.35 -7.40 2.71
N ARG A 269 -7.34 -8.09 2.11
CA ARG A 269 -8.66 -8.30 2.73
C ARG A 269 -8.54 -9.09 4.03
N THR A 270 -7.83 -10.22 4.01
CA THR A 270 -7.60 -11.05 5.21
C THR A 270 -6.83 -10.27 6.27
N SER A 271 -5.75 -9.57 5.90
CA SER A 271 -4.96 -8.78 6.84
C SER A 271 -5.77 -7.64 7.47
N SER A 272 -6.61 -6.97 6.67
CA SER A 272 -7.49 -5.90 7.16
C SER A 272 -8.54 -6.44 8.13
N GLU A 273 -9.12 -7.63 7.86
CA GLU A 273 -10.04 -8.29 8.79
C GLU A 273 -9.36 -8.70 10.10
N SER A 274 -8.12 -9.21 10.03
CA SER A 274 -7.33 -9.51 11.24
C SER A 274 -7.00 -8.25 12.05
N ILE A 275 -6.62 -7.15 11.39
CA ILE A 275 -6.35 -5.87 12.08
C ILE A 275 -7.63 -5.33 12.71
N LEU A 276 -8.77 -5.39 12.02
CA LEU A 276 -10.06 -4.94 12.57
C LEU A 276 -10.45 -5.74 13.82
N LEU A 277 -10.26 -7.05 13.81
CA LEU A 277 -10.50 -7.92 14.97
C LEU A 277 -9.56 -7.57 16.12
N ALA A 278 -8.25 -7.49 15.86
CA ALA A 278 -7.24 -7.16 16.87
C ALA A 278 -7.48 -5.76 17.48
N SER A 279 -7.83 -4.76 16.67
CA SER A 279 -8.19 -3.43 17.15
C SER A 279 -9.40 -3.45 18.08
N ARG A 280 -10.42 -4.28 17.80
CA ARG A 280 -11.59 -4.45 18.68
C ARG A 280 -11.21 -5.11 20.00
N GLU A 281 -10.36 -6.14 19.96
CA GLU A 281 -9.85 -6.79 21.17
C GLU A 281 -9.02 -5.81 22.03
N ILE A 282 -8.17 -4.99 21.40
CA ILE A 282 -7.42 -3.93 22.09
C ILE A 282 -8.38 -2.90 22.69
N ALA A 283 -9.39 -2.44 21.95
CA ALA A 283 -10.37 -1.48 22.45
C ALA A 283 -11.14 -2.04 23.66
N GLN A 284 -11.56 -3.31 23.62
CA GLN A 284 -12.21 -3.98 24.74
C GLN A 284 -11.26 -4.12 25.94
N GLY A 285 -10.00 -4.50 25.70
CA GLY A 285 -8.97 -4.59 26.73
C GLY A 285 -8.66 -3.25 27.38
N ASN A 286 -8.69 -2.15 26.61
CA ASN A 286 -8.51 -0.80 27.14
C ASN A 286 -9.69 -0.36 28.00
N THR A 287 -10.94 -0.73 27.64
CA THR A 287 -12.10 -0.48 28.50
C THR A 287 -11.95 -1.19 29.86
N ASP A 288 -11.55 -2.46 29.87
CA ASP A 288 -11.27 -3.20 31.11
C ASP A 288 -10.14 -2.54 31.92
N LEU A 289 -9.04 -2.16 31.25
CA LEU A 289 -7.93 -1.47 31.91
C LEU A 289 -8.34 -0.11 32.47
N SER A 290 -9.20 0.64 31.77
CA SER A 290 -9.78 1.91 32.25
C SER A 290 -10.54 1.69 33.54
N GLN A 291 -11.46 0.72 33.55
CA GLN A 291 -12.26 0.40 34.74
C GLN A 291 -11.37 0.03 35.92
N ARG A 292 -10.39 -0.84 35.71
CA ARG A 292 -9.44 -1.25 36.76
C ARG A 292 -8.57 -0.09 37.25
N THR A 293 -8.23 0.84 36.36
CA THR A 293 -7.47 2.06 36.72
C THR A 293 -8.32 3.00 37.58
N GLU A 294 -9.61 3.16 37.26
CA GLU A 294 -10.57 3.92 38.08
C GLU A 294 -10.80 3.27 39.44
N GLU A 295 -10.99 1.96 39.50
CA GLU A 295 -11.11 1.19 40.76
C GLU A 295 -9.84 1.33 41.61
N GLN A 296 -8.66 1.25 40.99
CA GLN A 296 -7.38 1.45 41.66
C GLN A 296 -7.24 2.88 42.20
N ALA A 297 -7.65 3.89 41.43
CA ALA A 297 -7.64 5.27 41.89
C ALA A 297 -8.54 5.46 43.12
N ALA A 298 -9.74 4.87 43.11
CA ALA A 298 -10.65 4.90 44.25
C ALA A 298 -10.05 4.22 45.49
N SER A 299 -9.42 3.04 45.32
CA SER A 299 -8.74 2.33 46.42
C SER A 299 -7.53 3.11 46.96
N LEU A 300 -6.78 3.80 46.10
CA LEU A 300 -5.68 4.68 46.53
C LEU A 300 -6.18 5.89 47.32
N GLN A 301 -7.31 6.47 46.92
CA GLN A 301 -7.95 7.57 47.65
C GLN A 301 -8.36 7.14 49.06
N GLU A 302 -9.00 5.97 49.20
CA GLU A 302 -9.39 5.39 50.49
C GLU A 302 -8.16 5.05 51.35
N THR A 303 -7.12 4.49 50.73
CA THR A 303 -5.85 4.20 51.40
C THR A 303 -5.19 5.48 51.91
N ALA A 304 -5.12 6.52 51.08
CA ALA A 304 -4.55 7.82 51.47
C ALA A 304 -5.31 8.43 52.66
N SER A 305 -6.65 8.43 52.62
CA SER A 305 -7.47 8.90 53.74
C SER A 305 -7.24 8.08 55.01
N SER A 306 -7.13 6.76 54.90
CA SER A 306 -6.83 5.88 56.03
C SER A 306 -5.44 6.14 56.61
N MET A 307 -4.46 6.44 55.74
CA MET A 307 -3.11 6.79 56.17
C MET A 307 -3.06 8.15 56.88
N GLU A 308 -3.86 9.14 56.47
CA GLU A 308 -3.99 10.42 57.19
C GLU A 308 -4.57 10.21 58.60
N GLU A 309 -5.61 9.40 58.73
CA GLU A 309 -6.22 9.05 60.03
C GLU A 309 -5.25 8.27 60.92
N LEU A 310 -4.52 7.30 60.36
CA LEU A 310 -3.46 6.57 61.07
C LEU A 310 -2.33 7.49 61.51
N THR A 311 -1.89 8.41 60.66
CA THR A 311 -0.84 9.40 61.00
C THR A 311 -1.29 10.25 62.19
N SER A 312 -2.53 10.74 62.16
CA SER A 312 -3.12 11.52 63.24
C SER A 312 -3.16 10.72 64.56
N THR A 313 -3.62 9.48 64.49
CA THR A 313 -3.74 8.60 65.67
C THR A 313 -2.37 8.26 66.27
N VAL A 314 -1.37 7.95 65.45
CA VAL A 314 0.00 7.66 65.91
C VAL A 314 0.63 8.89 66.54
N ARG A 315 0.42 10.08 65.96
CA ARG A 315 0.88 11.35 66.55
C ARG A 315 0.22 11.60 67.90
N GLN A 316 -1.10 11.41 67.99
CA GLN A 316 -1.84 11.55 69.25
C GLN A 316 -1.35 10.55 70.30
N ASN A 317 -1.01 9.32 69.92
CA ASN A 317 -0.42 8.33 70.84
C ASN A 317 0.95 8.76 71.37
N ALA A 318 1.81 9.31 70.51
CA ALA A 318 3.11 9.84 70.93
C ALA A 318 2.95 11.00 71.94
N GLU A 319 2.04 11.93 71.67
CA GLU A 319 1.72 13.06 72.55
C GLU A 319 1.13 12.58 73.89
N ASN A 320 0.19 11.63 73.85
CA ASN A 320 -0.42 11.02 75.04
C ASN A 320 0.63 10.28 75.91
N ALA A 321 1.53 9.52 75.29
CA ALA A 321 2.60 8.84 76.00
C ALA A 321 3.55 9.83 76.69
N GLN A 322 3.86 10.95 76.02
CA GLN A 322 4.68 12.02 76.60
C GLN A 322 3.97 12.70 77.79
N GLN A 323 2.68 12.98 77.68
CA GLN A 323 1.87 13.52 78.79
C GLN A 323 1.78 12.54 79.97
N ALA A 324 1.53 11.26 79.70
CA ALA A 324 1.46 10.20 80.71
C ALA A 324 2.80 10.00 81.43
N SER A 325 3.92 10.06 80.70
CA SER A 325 5.27 10.05 81.28
C SER A 325 5.49 11.25 82.23
N GLY A 326 5.01 12.44 81.83
CA GLY A 326 5.02 13.63 82.68
C GLY A 326 4.24 13.45 83.98
N LEU A 327 3.01 12.92 83.90
CA LEU A 327 2.16 12.62 85.05
C LEU A 327 2.78 11.57 85.97
N ALA A 328 3.36 10.50 85.41
CA ALA A 328 4.04 9.46 86.16
C ALA A 328 5.25 10.02 86.93
N ARG A 329 6.04 10.90 86.32
CA ARG A 329 7.14 11.59 87.02
C ARG A 329 6.63 12.40 88.21
N THR A 330 5.59 13.21 88.03
CA THR A 330 4.97 13.97 89.14
C THR A 330 4.45 13.04 90.25
N ALA A 331 3.82 11.91 89.90
CA ALA A 331 3.37 10.92 90.88
C ALA A 331 4.53 10.27 91.64
N SER A 332 5.66 10.04 90.97
CA SER A 332 6.89 9.52 91.58
C SER A 332 7.47 10.52 92.59
N GLU A 333 7.49 11.81 92.26
CA GLU A 333 7.94 12.88 93.16
C GLU A 333 7.06 12.97 94.42
N VAL A 334 5.73 12.88 94.25
CA VAL A 334 4.78 12.88 95.37
C VAL A 334 4.95 11.63 96.24
N SER A 335 5.13 10.45 95.62
CA SER A 335 5.33 9.20 96.35
C SER A 335 6.64 9.20 97.14
N ALA A 336 7.73 9.73 96.57
CA ALA A 336 9.01 9.90 97.26
C ALA A 336 8.87 10.80 98.49
N LYS A 337 8.18 11.95 98.34
CA LYS A 337 7.90 12.86 99.45
C LYS A 337 6.98 12.24 100.51
N GLY A 338 6.03 11.40 100.09
CA GLY A 338 5.19 10.60 100.97
C GLY A 338 5.99 9.59 101.79
N GLY A 339 6.96 8.91 101.18
CA GLY A 339 7.90 8.02 101.86
C GLY A 339 8.71 8.75 102.94
N GLU A 340 9.29 9.90 102.61
CA GLU A 340 10.06 10.73 103.57
C GLU A 340 9.21 11.16 104.78
N LEU A 341 7.94 11.54 104.56
CA LEU A 341 7.00 11.87 105.64
C LEU A 341 6.69 10.67 106.53
N VAL A 342 6.51 9.48 105.95
CA VAL A 342 6.24 8.26 106.70
C VAL A 342 7.46 7.84 107.52
N ASP A 343 8.67 7.95 106.96
CA ASP A 343 9.92 7.70 107.69
C ASP A 343 10.03 8.61 108.93
N GLY A 344 9.67 9.90 108.79
CA GLY A 344 9.60 10.83 109.92
C GLY A 344 8.54 10.45 110.99
N VAL A 345 7.41 9.86 110.58
CA VAL A 345 6.39 9.33 111.52
C VAL A 345 6.93 8.12 112.27
N VAL A 346 7.62 7.20 111.59
CA VAL A 346 8.25 6.02 112.22
C VAL A 346 9.28 6.46 113.26
N GLU A 347 10.14 7.43 112.93
CA GLU A 347 11.12 8.02 113.85
C GLU A 347 10.43 8.61 115.09
N THR A 348 9.38 9.42 114.89
CA THR A 348 8.61 10.02 115.99
C THR A 348 7.96 8.95 116.89
N MET A 349 7.44 7.87 116.33
CA MET A 349 6.87 6.76 117.12
C MET A 349 7.94 6.02 117.92
N ARG A 350 9.15 5.84 117.37
CA ARG A 350 10.28 5.24 118.09
C ARG A 350 10.72 6.13 119.27
N ASP A 351 10.77 7.43 119.07
CA ASP A 351 11.07 8.40 120.13
C ASP A 351 10.00 8.42 121.22
N LEU A 352 8.71 8.36 120.84
CA LEU A 352 7.60 8.24 121.79
C LEU A 352 7.69 6.95 122.61
N ALA A 353 7.99 5.81 121.98
CA ALA A 353 8.14 4.53 122.66
C ALA A 353 9.31 4.57 123.66
N ALA A 354 10.43 5.19 123.27
CA ALA A 354 11.57 5.42 124.17
C ALA A 354 11.19 6.36 125.33
N GLY A 355 10.40 7.40 125.08
CA GLY A 355 9.87 8.32 126.08
C GLY A 355 8.94 7.63 127.08
N SER A 356 7.99 6.81 126.61
CA SER A 356 7.08 6.04 127.46
C SER A 356 7.83 5.05 128.34
N LYS A 357 8.89 4.41 127.84
CA LYS A 357 9.75 3.53 128.65
C LYS A 357 10.39 4.28 129.82
N ARG A 358 10.93 5.48 129.57
CA ARG A 358 11.48 6.33 130.65
C ARG A 358 10.42 6.72 131.68
N MET A 359 9.18 6.99 131.24
CA MET A 359 8.07 7.28 132.17
C MET A 359 7.73 6.06 133.05
N MET A 360 7.70 4.85 132.48
CA MET A 360 7.49 3.62 133.28
C MET A 360 8.54 3.46 134.37
N ASP A 361 9.82 3.70 134.03
CA ASP A 361 10.93 3.63 135.00
C ASP A 361 10.72 4.63 136.16
N ILE A 362 10.28 5.86 135.85
CA ILE A 362 9.98 6.90 136.86
C ILE A 362 8.79 6.49 137.74
N ILE A 363 7.72 5.96 137.14
CA ILE A 363 6.52 5.55 137.88
C ILE A 363 6.81 4.35 138.80
N ALA A 364 7.66 3.42 138.38
CA ALA A 364 8.13 2.33 139.23
C ALA A 364 8.90 2.85 140.47
N VAL A 365 9.70 3.91 140.32
CA VAL A 365 10.35 4.58 141.46
C VAL A 365 9.32 5.24 142.38
N ILE A 366 8.31 5.93 141.84
CA ILE A 366 7.23 6.56 142.63
C ILE A 366 6.42 5.53 143.41
N GLU A 367 6.06 4.40 142.78
CA GLU A 367 5.39 3.27 143.45
C GLU A 367 6.25 2.72 144.60
N GLY A 368 7.56 2.59 144.37
CA GLY A 368 8.54 2.23 145.41
C GLY A 368 8.58 3.21 146.58
N ILE A 369 8.58 4.52 146.30
CA ILE A 369 8.54 5.58 147.34
C ILE A 369 7.22 5.52 148.12
N ALA A 370 6.08 5.34 147.44
CA ALA A 370 4.78 5.22 148.09
C ALA A 370 4.71 3.98 149.00
N PHE A 371 5.25 2.84 148.56
CA PHE A 371 5.36 1.63 149.37
C PHE A 371 6.23 1.86 150.62
N GLN A 372 7.42 2.44 150.45
CA GLN A 372 8.31 2.79 151.57
C GLN A 372 7.63 3.74 152.56
N THR A 373 6.90 4.75 152.07
CA THR A 373 6.15 5.72 152.89
C THR A 373 5.02 5.05 153.67
N ASN A 374 4.31 4.10 153.06
CA ASN A 374 3.26 3.33 153.71
C ASN A 374 3.80 2.46 154.85
N ILE A 375 4.99 1.85 154.68
CA ILE A 375 5.66 1.08 155.75
C ILE A 375 6.12 2.00 156.88
N LEU A 376 6.73 3.16 156.56
CA LEU A 376 7.12 4.17 157.54
C LEU A 376 5.93 4.68 158.36
N ALA A 377 4.81 4.96 157.71
CA ALA A 377 3.59 5.42 158.35
C ALA A 377 2.93 4.35 159.24
N LEU A 378 2.95 3.08 158.80
CA LEU A 378 2.51 1.95 159.63
C LEU A 378 3.37 1.82 160.89
N ASN A 379 4.69 1.88 160.76
CA ASN A 379 5.61 1.83 161.90
C ASN A 379 5.36 3.00 162.87
N ALA A 380 5.14 4.21 162.35
CA ALA A 380 4.81 5.38 163.16
C ALA A 380 3.46 5.24 163.89
N ALA A 381 2.44 4.68 163.23
CA ALA A 381 1.13 4.44 163.85
C ALA A 381 1.21 3.39 164.98
N VAL A 382 2.03 2.36 164.82
CA VAL A 382 2.30 1.35 165.86
C VAL A 382 2.99 1.97 167.07
N GLU A 383 4.03 2.80 166.85
CA GLU A 383 4.74 3.46 167.95
C GLU A 383 3.85 4.50 168.66
N ALA A 384 3.01 5.22 167.92
CA ALA A 384 2.02 6.14 168.48
C ALA A 384 0.97 5.41 169.35
N ALA A 385 0.51 4.22 168.95
CA ALA A 385 -0.38 3.39 169.78
C ALA A 385 0.30 2.89 171.06
N ARG A 386 1.63 2.69 171.03
CA ARG A 386 2.45 2.27 172.17
C ARG A 386 2.62 3.36 173.22
N ALA A 387 2.56 4.64 172.80
CA ALA A 387 2.71 5.81 173.67
C ALA A 387 1.43 6.26 174.41
N GLY A 388 0.28 5.61 174.19
CA GLY A 388 -0.97 5.90 174.92
C GLY A 388 -1.60 7.26 174.57
N GLU A 389 -2.12 8.00 175.57
CA GLU A 389 -2.80 9.30 175.35
C GLU A 389 -1.87 10.39 174.77
N GLU A 390 -0.57 10.37 175.07
CA GLU A 390 0.43 11.32 174.54
C GLU A 390 0.70 11.14 173.03
N GLY A 391 0.45 9.93 172.50
CA GLY A 391 0.70 9.58 171.08
C GLY A 391 -0.46 9.87 170.14
N ARG A 392 -1.59 10.35 170.66
CA ARG A 392 -2.88 10.41 169.94
C ARG A 392 -2.84 11.34 168.72
N GLY A 393 -2.16 12.49 168.81
CA GLY A 393 -1.94 13.40 167.69
C GLY A 393 -1.03 12.82 166.60
N PHE A 394 0.03 12.11 167.00
CA PHE A 394 0.95 11.42 166.09
C PHE A 394 0.27 10.25 165.36
N ALA A 395 -0.61 9.51 166.04
CA ALA A 395 -1.38 8.42 165.42
C ALA A 395 -2.28 8.91 164.28
N VAL A 396 -2.91 10.09 164.43
CA VAL A 396 -3.74 10.71 163.37
C VAL A 396 -2.88 11.10 162.17
N VAL A 397 -1.74 11.76 162.40
CA VAL A 397 -0.81 12.13 161.32
C VAL A 397 -0.26 10.89 160.61
N ALA A 398 0.12 9.85 161.35
CA ALA A 398 0.58 8.59 160.77
C ALA A 398 -0.51 7.89 159.94
N GLY A 399 -1.78 7.94 160.39
CA GLY A 399 -2.92 7.47 159.62
C GLY A 399 -3.14 8.24 158.32
N GLU A 400 -3.03 9.58 158.36
CA GLU A 400 -3.17 10.43 157.18
C GLU A 400 -2.01 10.22 156.17
N VAL A 401 -0.77 10.12 156.66
CA VAL A 401 0.40 9.80 155.81
C VAL A 401 0.26 8.42 155.17
N ARG A 402 -0.26 7.43 155.92
CA ARG A 402 -0.53 6.10 155.39
C ARG A 402 -1.60 6.12 154.30
N SER A 403 -2.70 6.83 154.54
CA SER A 403 -3.77 7.04 153.55
C SER A 403 -3.23 7.72 152.28
N LEU A 404 -2.40 8.75 152.43
CA LEU A 404 -1.75 9.45 151.32
C LEU A 404 -0.79 8.54 150.54
N ALA A 405 -0.03 7.70 151.23
CA ALA A 405 0.88 6.72 150.61
C ALA A 405 0.11 5.65 149.83
N GLN A 406 -0.98 5.12 150.39
CA GLN A 406 -1.86 4.17 149.68
C GLN A 406 -2.52 4.80 148.45
N ARG A 407 -3.00 6.05 148.56
CA ARG A 407 -3.52 6.82 147.42
C ARG A 407 -2.45 7.04 146.35
N SER A 408 -1.22 7.39 146.74
CA SER A 408 -0.10 7.60 145.82
C SER A 408 0.29 6.31 145.09
N ALA A 409 0.29 5.16 145.79
CA ALA A 409 0.53 3.85 145.17
C ALA A 409 -0.58 3.47 144.18
N LEU A 410 -1.84 3.72 144.52
CA LEU A 410 -2.98 3.48 143.62
C LEU A 410 -2.86 4.35 142.35
N SER A 411 -2.61 5.65 142.51
CA SER A 411 -2.42 6.56 141.37
C SER A 411 -1.19 6.22 140.54
N ALA A 412 -0.08 5.78 141.16
CA ALA A 412 1.09 5.31 140.42
C ALA A 412 0.76 4.08 139.56
N LYS A 413 -0.02 3.13 140.10
CA LYS A 413 -0.48 1.95 139.35
C LYS A 413 -1.42 2.34 138.20
N GLU A 414 -2.37 3.25 138.41
CA GLU A 414 -3.25 3.76 137.35
C GLU A 414 -2.46 4.45 136.23
N ILE A 415 -1.46 5.27 136.58
CA ILE A 415 -0.59 5.93 135.59
C ILE A 415 0.26 4.89 134.84
N LYS A 416 0.76 3.86 135.53
CA LYS A 416 1.50 2.75 134.90
C LYS A 416 0.66 2.04 133.84
N GLU A 417 -0.58 1.67 134.18
CA GLU A 417 -1.51 1.05 133.24
C GLU A 417 -1.81 1.95 132.02
N LEU A 418 -1.94 3.27 132.23
CA LEU A 418 -2.10 4.24 131.13
C LEU A 418 -0.86 4.34 130.23
N ILE A 419 0.35 4.30 130.81
CA ILE A 419 1.61 4.32 130.04
C ILE A 419 1.80 3.01 129.27
N ASP A 420 1.51 1.85 129.87
CA ASP A 420 1.56 0.55 129.20
C ASP A 420 0.62 0.52 127.99
N SER A 421 -0.63 0.96 128.19
CA SER A 421 -1.61 1.10 127.12
C SER A 421 -1.14 2.07 126.03
N SER A 422 -0.58 3.22 126.40
CA SER A 422 -0.04 4.19 125.44
C SER A 422 1.15 3.62 124.65
N THR A 423 2.04 2.88 125.30
CA THR A 423 3.20 2.22 124.67
C THR A 423 2.74 1.18 123.66
N ALA A 424 1.74 0.38 123.99
CA ALA A 424 1.16 -0.59 123.06
C ALA A 424 0.57 0.10 121.82
N ARG A 425 -0.12 1.23 121.99
CA ARG A 425 -0.67 2.03 120.88
C ARG A 425 0.43 2.65 120.01
N VAL A 426 1.50 3.17 120.60
CA VAL A 426 2.67 3.72 119.87
C VAL A 426 3.36 2.62 119.05
N ASN A 427 3.60 1.45 119.63
CA ASN A 427 4.20 0.32 118.91
C ASN A 427 3.32 -0.15 117.74
N SER A 428 2.00 -0.22 117.95
CA SER A 428 1.06 -0.51 116.86
C SER A 428 1.09 0.57 115.79
N GLY A 429 1.20 1.85 116.17
CA GLY A 429 1.32 2.98 115.24
C GLY A 429 2.61 2.91 114.41
N ALA A 430 3.73 2.56 115.04
CA ALA A 430 5.01 2.36 114.36
C ALA A 430 4.93 1.25 113.30
N GLN A 431 4.34 0.10 113.62
CA GLN A 431 4.17 -0.99 112.65
C GLN A 431 3.28 -0.60 111.47
N ILE A 432 2.21 0.17 111.70
CA ILE A 432 1.34 0.66 110.62
C ILE A 432 2.10 1.63 109.73
N ALA A 433 2.89 2.53 110.32
CA ALA A 433 3.72 3.48 109.57
C ALA A 433 4.82 2.76 108.76
N GLU A 434 5.51 1.76 109.31
CA GLU A 434 6.51 0.97 108.57
C GLU A 434 5.89 0.28 107.34
N ARG A 435 4.73 -0.36 107.49
CA ARG A 435 3.99 -0.97 106.36
C ARG A 435 3.53 0.07 105.34
N ALA A 436 3.13 1.26 105.79
CA ALA A 436 2.79 2.35 104.89
C ALA A 436 4.01 2.80 104.07
N GLY A 437 5.20 2.82 104.68
CA GLY A 437 6.47 3.13 104.02
C GLY A 437 6.83 2.09 102.95
N GLU A 438 6.73 0.80 103.29
CA GLU A 438 6.90 -0.31 102.33
C GLU A 438 5.94 -0.17 101.13
N THR A 439 4.67 0.14 101.41
CA THR A 439 3.66 0.34 100.36
C THR A 439 4.01 1.54 99.46
N MET A 440 4.54 2.64 100.01
CA MET A 440 4.99 3.79 99.23
C MET A 440 6.17 3.43 98.31
N ALA A 441 7.10 2.59 98.77
CA ALA A 441 8.20 2.10 97.94
C ALA A 441 7.70 1.22 96.76
N GLU A 442 6.72 0.35 97.01
CA GLU A 442 6.08 -0.45 95.95
C GLU A 442 5.35 0.42 94.91
N VAL A 443 4.65 1.48 95.36
CA VAL A 443 4.00 2.46 94.49
C VAL A 443 5.04 3.16 93.61
N MET A 444 6.15 3.63 94.20
CA MET A 444 7.24 4.28 93.47
C MET A 444 7.80 3.38 92.36
N HIS A 445 8.09 2.12 92.68
CA HIS A 445 8.57 1.14 91.70
C HIS A 445 7.55 0.91 90.56
N SER A 446 6.27 0.83 90.89
CA SER A 446 5.19 0.67 89.90
C SER A 446 5.06 1.88 88.97
N VAL A 447 5.14 3.09 89.53
CA VAL A 447 5.12 4.34 88.75
C VAL A 447 6.34 4.44 87.83
N GLN A 448 7.52 4.03 88.29
CA GLN A 448 8.74 4.05 87.47
C GLN A 448 8.65 3.09 86.29
N ARG A 449 8.02 1.92 86.47
CA ARG A 449 7.68 1.01 85.36
C ARG A 449 6.72 1.64 84.35
N VAL A 450 5.71 2.39 84.81
CA VAL A 450 4.80 3.13 83.93
C VAL A 450 5.57 4.17 83.10
N THR A 451 6.47 4.93 83.72
CA THR A 451 7.33 5.90 83.00
C THR A 451 8.15 5.23 81.90
N SER A 452 8.78 4.08 82.19
CA SER A 452 9.55 3.32 81.20
C SER A 452 8.68 2.85 80.02
N MET A 453 7.50 2.29 80.30
CA MET A 453 6.56 1.86 79.26
C MET A 453 6.10 3.04 78.39
N MET A 454 5.85 4.21 78.97
CA MET A 454 5.48 5.40 78.20
C MET A 454 6.63 5.89 77.31
N SER A 455 7.88 5.79 77.75
CA SER A 455 9.05 6.09 76.91
C SER A 455 9.17 5.13 75.73
N GLU A 456 8.94 3.83 75.94
CA GLU A 456 8.92 2.83 74.87
C GLU A 456 7.79 3.07 73.86
N ILE A 457 6.58 3.39 74.33
CA ILE A 457 5.43 3.71 73.46
C ILE A 457 5.71 4.97 72.63
N SER A 458 6.30 6.01 73.23
CA SER A 458 6.66 7.23 72.51
C SER A 458 7.70 6.96 71.41
N ALA A 459 8.73 6.17 71.71
CA ALA A 459 9.74 5.78 70.72
C ALA A 459 9.13 4.96 69.58
N ALA A 460 8.31 3.94 69.89
CA ALA A 460 7.63 3.11 68.92
C ALA A 460 6.65 3.91 68.04
N SER A 461 5.92 4.86 68.63
CA SER A 461 5.01 5.74 67.88
C SER A 461 5.78 6.66 66.92
N ASN A 462 6.96 7.13 67.31
CA ASN A 462 7.79 7.97 66.45
C ASN A 462 8.36 7.16 65.25
N GLU A 463 8.77 5.91 65.49
CA GLU A 463 9.18 4.99 64.42
C GLU A 463 8.02 4.65 63.46
N GLN A 464 6.83 4.39 64.00
CA GLN A 464 5.61 4.20 63.21
C GLN A 464 5.30 5.42 62.33
N SER A 465 5.46 6.63 62.86
CA SER A 465 5.26 7.88 62.11
C SER A 465 6.21 7.95 60.89
N THR A 466 7.50 7.65 61.09
CA THR A 466 8.47 7.58 59.98
C THR A 466 8.11 6.48 58.97
N GLY A 467 7.66 5.32 59.43
CA GLY A 467 7.19 4.24 58.55
C GLY A 467 5.97 4.63 57.72
N ILE A 468 5.01 5.31 58.34
CA ILE A 468 3.81 5.84 57.68
C ILE A 468 4.18 6.89 56.62
N GLU A 469 5.14 7.77 56.88
CA GLU A 469 5.61 8.77 55.91
C GLU A 469 6.19 8.09 54.64
N GLN A 470 6.94 6.99 54.80
CA GLN A 470 7.43 6.20 53.66
C GLN A 470 6.29 5.55 52.87
N VAL A 471 5.28 5.01 53.55
CA VAL A 471 4.09 4.46 52.88
C VAL A 471 3.34 5.56 52.13
N ASN A 472 3.23 6.76 52.69
CA ASN A 472 2.56 7.89 52.04
C ASN A 472 3.29 8.31 50.75
N LEU A 473 4.63 8.32 50.76
CA LEU A 473 5.42 8.53 49.53
C LEU A 473 5.16 7.45 48.48
N ALA A 474 5.04 6.18 48.90
CA ALA A 474 4.73 5.07 47.99
C ALA A 474 3.33 5.18 47.39
N VAL A 475 2.32 5.55 48.20
CA VAL A 475 0.94 5.81 47.75
C VAL A 475 0.91 6.97 46.75
N ALA A 476 1.62 8.07 47.02
CA ALA A 476 1.71 9.21 46.09
C ALA A 476 2.40 8.83 44.76
N GLN A 477 3.38 7.92 44.79
CA GLN A 477 3.98 7.37 43.57
C GLN A 477 2.99 6.47 42.80
N MET A 478 2.24 5.62 43.50
CA MET A 478 1.19 4.79 42.89
C MET A 478 0.10 5.63 42.24
N ASP A 479 -0.30 6.75 42.85
CA ASP A 479 -1.27 7.69 42.27
C ASP A 479 -0.76 8.26 40.94
N ARG A 480 0.50 8.72 40.88
CA ARG A 480 1.09 9.20 39.61
C ARG A 480 1.10 8.14 38.52
N VAL A 481 1.45 6.89 38.86
CA VAL A 481 1.43 5.77 37.90
C VAL A 481 -0.01 5.47 37.47
N THR A 482 -0.98 5.56 38.37
CA THR A 482 -2.40 5.36 38.07
C THR A 482 -2.92 6.42 37.10
N GLN A 483 -2.57 7.69 37.31
CA GLN A 483 -2.89 8.78 36.38
C GLN A 483 -2.21 8.61 35.02
N GLN A 484 -0.94 8.17 35.00
CA GLN A 484 -0.24 7.86 33.76
C GLN A 484 -0.88 6.69 33.01
N ASN A 485 -1.34 5.66 33.72
CA ASN A 485 -2.06 4.53 33.14
C ASN A 485 -3.38 5.01 32.50
N ALA A 486 -4.13 5.89 33.16
CA ALA A 486 -5.35 6.47 32.59
C ALA A 486 -5.07 7.20 31.27
N ALA A 487 -4.01 8.02 31.22
CA ALA A 487 -3.59 8.69 29.98
C ALA A 487 -3.15 7.69 28.88
N LEU A 488 -2.43 6.64 29.26
CA LEU A 488 -2.00 5.59 28.32
C LEU A 488 -3.19 4.80 27.78
N VAL A 489 -4.20 4.53 28.59
CA VAL A 489 -5.44 3.86 28.18
C VAL A 489 -6.18 4.70 27.14
N GLU A 490 -6.31 6.01 27.36
CA GLU A 490 -6.93 6.93 26.41
C GLU A 490 -6.17 6.97 25.07
N GLN A 491 -4.84 7.07 25.13
CA GLN A 491 -3.98 7.03 23.94
C GLN A 491 -4.09 5.70 23.19
N ALA A 492 -4.10 4.58 23.91
CA ALA A 492 -4.21 3.25 23.32
C ALA A 492 -5.60 3.04 22.70
N ALA A 493 -6.67 3.55 23.30
CA ALA A 493 -8.02 3.49 22.76
C ALA A 493 -8.12 4.29 21.45
N ALA A 494 -7.55 5.51 21.42
CA ALA A 494 -7.46 6.32 20.21
C ALA A 494 -6.66 5.62 19.09
N ALA A 495 -5.52 5.02 19.43
CA ALA A 495 -4.70 4.28 18.47
C ALA A 495 -5.43 3.03 17.92
N ALA A 496 -6.11 2.28 18.78
CA ALA A 496 -6.91 1.12 18.37
C ALA A 496 -8.05 1.51 17.42
N SER A 497 -8.75 2.61 17.71
CA SER A 497 -9.78 3.18 16.83
C SER A 497 -9.21 3.59 15.48
N ALA A 498 -8.09 4.33 15.46
CA ALA A 498 -7.44 4.74 14.21
C ALA A 498 -6.98 3.53 13.37
N MET A 499 -6.47 2.48 14.00
CA MET A 499 -6.16 1.22 13.32
C MET A 499 -7.40 0.53 12.74
N ALA A 500 -8.51 0.52 13.47
CA ALA A 500 -9.77 -0.04 12.98
C ALA A 500 -10.30 0.75 11.76
N ASP A 501 -10.24 2.08 11.81
CA ASP A 501 -10.62 2.95 10.70
C ASP A 501 -9.73 2.73 9.48
N GLN A 502 -8.41 2.62 9.67
CA GLN A 502 -7.47 2.35 8.60
C GLN A 502 -7.70 0.97 7.96
N ALA A 503 -7.98 -0.05 8.76
CA ALA A 503 -8.31 -1.40 8.27
C ALA A 503 -9.65 -1.41 7.50
N ALA A 504 -10.67 -0.70 8.01
CA ALA A 504 -11.94 -0.53 7.31
C ALA A 504 -11.77 0.22 5.99
N HIS A 505 -10.92 1.25 5.97
CA HIS A 505 -10.58 1.99 4.76
C HIS A 505 -9.88 1.09 3.74
N LEU A 506 -8.85 0.34 4.14
CA LEU A 506 -8.16 -0.62 3.27
C LEU A 506 -9.13 -1.65 2.68
N LYS A 507 -9.99 -2.23 3.52
CA LYS A 507 -11.03 -3.18 3.09
C LYS A 507 -11.98 -2.55 2.07
N SER A 508 -12.38 -1.29 2.25
CA SER A 508 -13.23 -0.55 1.31
C SER A 508 -12.51 -0.25 0.00
N THR A 509 -11.25 0.18 0.05
CA THR A 509 -10.44 0.48 -1.14
C THR A 509 -10.27 -0.75 -2.02
N VAL A 510 -10.06 -1.93 -1.42
CA VAL A 510 -9.91 -3.17 -2.18
C VAL A 510 -11.24 -3.84 -2.53
N ALA A 511 -12.37 -3.36 -2.00
CA ALA A 511 -13.69 -3.92 -2.29
C ALA A 511 -14.16 -3.70 -3.74
N VAL A 512 -13.54 -2.77 -4.47
CA VAL A 512 -13.76 -2.62 -5.92
C VAL A 512 -13.29 -3.85 -6.70
N PHE A 513 -12.37 -4.64 -6.12
CA PHE A 513 -11.87 -5.86 -6.74
C PHE A 513 -12.74 -7.07 -6.36
N THR A 514 -13.32 -7.71 -7.37
CA THR A 514 -14.09 -8.94 -7.21
C THR A 514 -13.14 -10.13 -7.28
N LEU A 515 -13.13 -10.96 -6.23
CA LEU A 515 -12.34 -12.20 -6.17
C LEU A 515 -13.27 -13.41 -6.35
N ASP A 516 -12.72 -14.52 -6.86
CA ASP A 516 -13.42 -15.80 -6.87
C ASP A 516 -13.59 -16.30 -5.42
N GLU A 517 -14.82 -16.62 -5.03
CA GLU A 517 -15.16 -17.10 -3.68
C GLU A 517 -14.37 -18.36 -3.31
N SER A 518 -13.95 -19.17 -4.29
CA SER A 518 -13.15 -20.39 -4.07
C SER A 518 -11.72 -20.14 -3.59
N ARG A 519 -11.21 -18.90 -3.73
CA ARG A 519 -9.86 -18.49 -3.28
C ARG A 519 -9.86 -17.70 -1.97
N VAL A 520 -11.03 -17.33 -1.46
CA VAL A 520 -11.20 -16.51 -0.26
C VAL A 520 -11.42 -17.38 1.00
N SER A 521 -11.62 -18.69 0.82
CA SER A 521 -11.64 -19.71 1.87
C SER A 521 -10.31 -20.45 1.95
#